data_AF-A0A961PAS7-F1
#
_entry.id   AF-A0A961PAS7-F1
#
_cell.length_a   1.000
_cell.length_b   1.000
_cell.length_c   1.000
_cell.angle_alpha   90.00
_cell.angle_beta   90.00
_cell.angle_gamma   90.00
#
_symmetry.space_group_name_H-M   'P 1'
#
loop_
_entity.id
_entity.type
_entity.pdbx_description
1 polymer ?
#
loop_
_entity_poly.entity_id
_entity_poly.type
_entity_poly.pdbx_seq_one_letter_code
_entity_poly.pdbx_strand_id
1 'polypeptide(L)'
;FVHDHLTEEGLALIHTIGHTGPPNAGDPWLDKYIFPGGYSPTLGEIMKAVDRHSLVPGDIEALRVHYAKTLAAWYDRFMANAARAEALYDARFVRMWRYYLLAAEATFLRGGRCVVYQLQLAKHVEAVPITRDYLYRDAGETGTIPVAAAAQHRAAE
;
A
#
# COMPACT_ATOMS: atom_id res chain seq x y z
N PHE A 1 10.99 -1.61 -14.08
CA PHE A 1 10.97 -0.25 -13.50
C PHE A 1 11.56 -0.23 -12.09
N VAL A 2 10.88 -0.77 -11.05
CA VAL A 2 11.41 -0.73 -9.66
C VAL A 2 12.79 -1.36 -9.57
N HIS A 3 12.95 -2.58 -10.09
CA HIS A 3 14.24 -3.27 -10.17
C HIS A 3 15.34 -2.42 -10.83
N ASP A 4 15.03 -1.77 -11.96
CA ASP A 4 16.02 -1.04 -12.77
C ASP A 4 16.45 0.29 -12.14
N HIS A 5 15.66 0.81 -11.19
CA HIS A 5 15.96 2.05 -10.46
C HIS A 5 16.49 1.80 -9.05
N LEU A 6 16.55 0.55 -8.61
CA LEU A 6 17.21 0.18 -7.37
C LEU A 6 18.72 0.05 -7.59
N THR A 7 19.50 0.70 -6.72
CA THR A 7 20.91 0.34 -6.56
C THR A 7 21.02 -1.12 -6.10
N GLU A 8 22.21 -1.71 -6.20
CA GLU A 8 22.40 -3.10 -5.75
C GLU A 8 22.00 -3.28 -4.28
N GLU A 9 22.40 -2.38 -3.40
CA GLU A 9 22.04 -2.40 -1.97
C GLU A 9 20.71 -1.68 -1.66
N GLY A 10 19.95 -1.31 -2.68
CA GLY A 10 18.75 -0.49 -2.54
C GLY A 10 17.56 -1.27 -1.95
N LEU A 11 16.75 -0.56 -1.17
CA LEU A 11 15.48 -1.05 -0.63
C LEU A 11 14.32 -0.21 -1.19
N ALA A 12 13.31 -0.87 -1.75
CA ALA A 12 12.04 -0.25 -2.12
C ALA A 12 10.97 -0.59 -1.09
N LEU A 13 10.10 0.38 -0.78
CA LEU A 13 8.84 0.14 -0.07
C LEU A 13 7.68 0.40 -1.03
N ILE A 14 6.98 -0.67 -1.42
CA ILE A 14 5.79 -0.58 -2.28
C ILE A 14 4.54 -0.58 -1.40
N HIS A 15 3.79 0.51 -1.42
CA HIS A 15 2.55 0.67 -0.67
C HIS A 15 1.36 0.69 -1.64
N THR A 16 0.44 -0.26 -1.53
CA THR A 16 -0.68 -0.40 -2.46
C THR A 16 -1.93 -0.94 -1.81
N ILE A 17 -3.11 -0.51 -2.27
CA ILE A 17 -4.34 -1.25 -2.04
C ILE A 17 -4.22 -2.58 -2.77
N GLY A 18 -4.65 -3.66 -2.12
CA GLY A 18 -4.84 -4.96 -2.73
C GLY A 18 -6.06 -5.64 -2.14
N HIS A 19 -6.32 -6.86 -2.59
CA HIS A 19 -7.40 -7.65 -2.03
C HIS A 19 -7.03 -9.10 -1.75
N THR A 20 -7.71 -9.68 -0.76
CA THR A 20 -7.65 -11.08 -0.38
C THR A 20 -8.79 -11.82 -1.08
N GLY A 21 -8.43 -12.73 -1.98
CA GLY A 21 -9.39 -13.50 -2.79
C GLY A 21 -8.90 -13.69 -4.24
N PRO A 22 -9.69 -14.34 -5.10
CA PRO A 22 -9.36 -14.48 -6.50
C PRO A 22 -9.45 -13.12 -7.21
N PRO A 23 -8.65 -12.88 -8.28
CA PRO A 23 -8.73 -11.66 -9.08
C PRO A 23 -10.17 -11.35 -9.48
N ASN A 24 -10.57 -10.09 -9.37
CA ASN A 24 -11.89 -9.64 -9.76
C ASN A 24 -11.80 -8.38 -10.64
N ALA A 25 -12.83 -8.12 -11.44
CA ALA A 25 -12.87 -7.01 -12.39
C ALA A 25 -13.03 -5.62 -11.75
N GLY A 26 -13.02 -5.53 -10.42
CA GLY A 26 -13.33 -4.30 -9.69
C GLY A 26 -14.83 -4.02 -9.59
N ASP A 27 -15.16 -2.90 -8.95
CA ASP A 27 -16.52 -2.42 -8.81
C ASP A 27 -16.85 -1.46 -9.98
N PRO A 28 -17.90 -1.74 -10.80
CA PRO A 28 -18.24 -0.90 -11.95
C PRO A 28 -18.63 0.54 -11.60
N TRP A 29 -19.12 0.79 -10.38
CA TRP A 29 -19.44 2.13 -9.94
C TRP A 29 -18.15 2.92 -9.62
N LEU A 30 -17.17 2.29 -8.96
CA LEU A 30 -15.86 2.89 -8.74
C LEU A 30 -15.15 3.19 -10.06
N ASP A 31 -15.15 2.26 -11.02
CA ASP A 31 -14.54 2.48 -12.34
C ASP A 31 -15.19 3.66 -13.07
N LYS A 32 -16.52 3.76 -13.05
CA LYS A 32 -17.23 4.83 -13.73
C LYS A 32 -17.06 6.21 -13.09
N TYR A 33 -17.04 6.28 -11.76
CA TYR A 33 -17.22 7.56 -11.04
C TYR A 33 -16.01 8.04 -10.26
N ILE A 34 -15.10 7.15 -9.83
CA ILE A 34 -14.02 7.50 -8.88
C ILE A 34 -12.64 7.19 -9.46
N PHE A 35 -12.40 5.96 -9.93
CA PHE A 35 -11.11 5.47 -10.40
C PHE A 35 -11.22 4.75 -11.75
N PRO A 36 -11.40 5.47 -12.88
CA PRO A 36 -11.45 4.86 -14.20
C PRO A 36 -10.16 4.09 -14.52
N GLY A 37 -10.30 2.81 -14.86
CA GLY A 37 -9.18 1.89 -15.10
C GLY A 37 -8.45 1.44 -13.83
N GLY A 38 -8.97 1.79 -12.65
CA GLY A 38 -8.41 1.41 -11.36
C GLY A 38 -8.53 -0.08 -11.12
N TYR A 39 -7.43 -0.70 -10.70
CA TYR A 39 -7.38 -2.12 -10.39
C TYR A 39 -6.57 -2.35 -9.11
N SER A 40 -7.12 -3.13 -8.19
CA SER A 40 -6.43 -3.56 -6.98
C SER A 40 -5.98 -5.01 -7.17
N PRO A 41 -4.67 -5.30 -7.18
CA PRO A 41 -4.19 -6.66 -7.39
C PRO A 41 -4.34 -7.54 -6.14
N THR A 42 -4.37 -8.85 -6.35
CA THR A 42 -4.15 -9.82 -5.28
C THR A 42 -2.69 -9.84 -4.85
N LEU A 43 -2.42 -10.31 -3.63
CA LEU A 43 -1.02 -10.57 -3.21
C LEU A 43 -0.32 -11.56 -4.14
N GLY A 44 -1.03 -12.56 -4.67
CA GLY A 44 -0.46 -13.52 -5.62
C GLY A 44 -0.04 -12.88 -6.94
N GLU A 45 -0.83 -11.94 -7.47
CA GLU A 45 -0.45 -11.18 -8.67
C GLU A 45 0.75 -10.27 -8.43
N ILE A 46 0.80 -9.63 -7.26
CA ILE A 46 1.97 -8.84 -6.85
C ILE A 46 3.21 -9.73 -6.79
N MET A 47 3.15 -10.86 -6.07
CA MET A 47 4.30 -11.75 -5.91
C MET A 47 4.75 -12.38 -7.23
N LYS A 48 3.81 -12.72 -8.12
CA LYS A 48 4.15 -13.18 -9.48
C LYS A 48 4.95 -12.14 -10.27
N ALA A 49 4.71 -10.85 -10.06
CA ALA A 49 5.51 -9.79 -10.67
C ALA A 49 6.87 -9.63 -9.97
N VAL A 50 6.91 -9.72 -8.64
CA VAL A 50 8.15 -9.70 -7.84
C VAL A 50 9.10 -10.83 -8.29
N ASP A 51 8.60 -12.06 -8.36
CA ASP A 51 9.36 -13.25 -8.76
C ASP A 51 9.92 -13.12 -10.18
N ARG A 52 9.11 -12.60 -11.12
CA ARG A 52 9.52 -12.38 -12.51
C ARG A 52 10.74 -11.45 -12.62
N HIS A 53 10.88 -10.53 -11.68
CA HIS A 53 11.96 -9.55 -11.66
C HIS A 53 13.07 -9.89 -10.65
N SER A 54 13.06 -11.10 -10.09
CA SER A 54 14.08 -11.59 -9.14
C SER A 54 14.31 -10.64 -7.96
N LEU A 55 13.27 -9.92 -7.54
CA LEU A 55 13.30 -9.11 -6.33
C LEU A 55 13.05 -10.00 -5.11
N VAL A 56 13.81 -9.77 -4.04
CA VAL A 56 13.66 -10.46 -2.76
C VAL A 56 12.68 -9.69 -1.87
N PRO A 57 11.58 -10.31 -1.40
CA PRO A 57 10.71 -9.71 -0.40
C PRO A 57 11.37 -9.77 0.99
N GLY A 58 11.63 -8.62 1.60
CA GLY A 58 12.18 -8.49 2.94
C GLY A 58 11.11 -8.47 4.05
N ASP A 59 9.95 -7.89 3.77
CA ASP A 59 8.78 -7.87 4.65
C ASP A 59 7.51 -7.61 3.83
N ILE A 60 6.37 -8.13 4.29
CA ILE A 60 5.04 -7.81 3.75
C ILE A 60 4.11 -7.57 4.92
N GLU A 61 3.72 -6.30 5.12
CA GLU A 61 2.74 -5.91 6.13
C GLU A 61 1.38 -5.60 5.48
N ALA A 62 0.30 -6.07 6.10
CA ALA A 62 -1.06 -5.73 5.70
C ALA A 62 -1.68 -4.77 6.72
N LEU A 63 -1.87 -3.51 6.31
CA LEU A 63 -2.52 -2.47 7.10
C LEU A 63 -4.06 -2.61 7.02
N ARG A 64 -4.57 -3.72 7.56
CA ARG A 64 -5.97 -4.19 7.46
C ARG A 64 -7.02 -3.10 7.76
N VAL A 65 -7.15 -2.74 9.04
CA VAL A 65 -8.23 -1.86 9.54
C VAL A 65 -7.84 -0.38 9.49
N HIS A 66 -6.55 -0.09 9.27
CA HIS A 66 -6.03 1.28 9.24
C HIS A 66 -6.71 2.13 8.15
N TYR A 67 -6.97 1.55 6.97
CA TYR A 67 -7.58 2.33 5.89
C TYR A 67 -9.05 2.65 6.17
N ALA A 68 -9.80 1.73 6.81
CA ALA A 68 -11.17 2.02 7.26
C ALA A 68 -11.20 3.23 8.21
N LYS A 69 -10.28 3.28 9.20
CA LYS A 69 -10.17 4.44 10.11
C LYS A 69 -9.87 5.75 9.37
N THR A 70 -9.01 5.66 8.35
CA THR A 70 -8.67 6.82 7.52
C THR A 70 -9.88 7.31 6.71
N LEU A 71 -10.63 6.39 6.11
CA LEU A 71 -11.85 6.70 5.34
C LEU A 71 -12.94 7.31 6.22
N ALA A 72 -13.12 6.80 7.45
CA ALA A 72 -14.01 7.39 8.44
C ALA A 72 -13.60 8.83 8.80
N ALA A 73 -12.31 9.07 9.06
CA ALA A 73 -11.79 10.41 9.33
C ALA A 73 -11.96 11.36 8.13
N TRP A 74 -11.80 10.85 6.90
CA TRP A 74 -12.07 11.63 5.69
C TRP A 74 -13.55 11.94 5.52
N TYR A 75 -14.44 10.99 5.81
CA TYR A 75 -15.87 11.19 5.81
C TYR A 75 -16.27 12.32 6.78
N ASP A 76 -15.84 12.24 8.03
CA ASP A 76 -16.19 13.24 9.05
C ASP A 76 -15.73 14.64 8.63
N ARG A 77 -14.48 14.75 8.15
CA ARG A 77 -13.91 16.03 7.69
C ARG A 77 -14.61 16.56 6.44
N PHE A 78 -14.96 15.69 5.51
CA PHE A 78 -15.69 16.07 4.29
C PHE A 78 -17.09 16.55 4.63
N MET A 79 -17.82 15.82 5.48
CA MET A 79 -19.19 16.17 5.86
C MET A 79 -19.26 17.45 6.69
N ALA A 80 -18.27 17.70 7.56
CA ALA A 80 -18.13 18.99 8.26
C ALA A 80 -17.95 20.19 7.31
N ASN A 81 -17.53 19.95 6.06
CA ASN A 81 -17.31 20.97 5.03
C ASN A 81 -18.22 20.78 3.80
N ALA A 82 -19.30 20.00 3.92
CA ALA A 82 -20.14 19.62 2.78
C ALA A 82 -20.72 20.83 2.02
N ALA A 83 -21.17 21.87 2.74
CA ALA A 83 -21.68 23.09 2.11
C ALA A 83 -20.63 23.80 1.24
N ARG A 84 -19.36 23.79 1.68
CA ARG A 84 -18.25 24.33 0.90
C ARG A 84 -17.96 23.47 -0.33
N ALA A 85 -18.01 22.14 -0.19
CA ALA A 85 -17.85 21.24 -1.33
C ALA A 85 -19.00 21.38 -2.35
N GLU A 86 -20.24 21.54 -1.88
CA GLU A 86 -21.40 21.78 -2.73
C GLU A 86 -21.28 23.10 -3.50
N ALA A 87 -20.81 24.17 -2.86
CA ALA A 87 -20.59 25.45 -3.52
C ALA A 87 -19.48 25.42 -4.59
N LEU A 88 -18.48 24.53 -4.45
CA LEU A 88 -17.41 24.34 -5.44
C LEU A 88 -17.81 23.43 -6.60
N TYR A 89 -18.74 22.51 -6.35
CA TYR A 89 -19.20 21.53 -7.32
C TYR A 89 -20.73 21.58 -7.37
N ASP A 90 -21.42 20.55 -6.85
CA ASP A 90 -22.87 20.51 -6.74
C ASP A 90 -23.31 19.47 -5.69
N ALA A 91 -24.62 19.43 -5.42
CA ALA A 91 -25.21 18.47 -4.50
C ALA A 91 -25.05 17.02 -4.98
N ARG A 92 -24.90 16.80 -6.29
CA ARG A 92 -24.72 15.46 -6.88
C ARG A 92 -23.33 14.92 -6.53
N PHE A 93 -22.29 15.73 -6.65
CA PHE A 93 -20.93 15.44 -6.27
C PHE A 93 -20.86 15.11 -4.77
N VAL A 94 -21.47 15.93 -3.91
CA VAL A 94 -21.47 15.67 -2.46
C VAL A 94 -22.08 14.32 -2.14
N ARG A 95 -23.22 13.97 -2.76
CA ARG A 95 -23.84 12.64 -2.60
C ARG A 95 -22.95 11.50 -3.10
N MET A 96 -22.32 11.67 -4.26
CA MET A 96 -21.41 10.69 -4.85
C MET A 96 -20.20 10.45 -3.97
N TRP A 97 -19.55 11.51 -3.51
CA TRP A 97 -18.36 11.44 -2.66
C TRP A 97 -18.68 10.86 -1.28
N ARG A 98 -19.82 11.25 -0.70
CA ARG A 98 -20.34 10.66 0.54
C ARG A 98 -20.55 9.15 0.39
N TYR A 99 -21.17 8.72 -0.72
CA TYR A 99 -21.37 7.30 -1.00
C TYR A 99 -20.04 6.57 -1.14
N TYR A 100 -19.09 7.12 -1.91
CA TYR A 100 -17.76 6.54 -2.07
C TYR A 100 -17.08 6.30 -0.72
N LEU A 101 -16.98 7.33 0.13
CA LEU A 101 -16.27 7.22 1.40
C LEU A 101 -16.88 6.16 2.33
N LEU A 102 -18.20 6.13 2.46
CA LEU A 102 -18.91 5.14 3.27
C LEU A 102 -18.79 3.72 2.69
N ALA A 103 -18.93 3.57 1.37
CA ALA A 103 -18.82 2.27 0.71
C ALA A 103 -17.40 1.72 0.83
N ALA A 104 -16.38 2.55 0.57
CA ALA A 104 -14.98 2.17 0.71
C ALA A 104 -14.65 1.78 2.15
N GLU A 105 -15.09 2.56 3.14
CA GLU A 105 -14.89 2.23 4.56
C GLU A 105 -15.47 0.84 4.88
N ALA A 106 -16.72 0.60 4.45
CA ALA A 106 -17.38 -0.67 4.64
C ALA A 106 -16.65 -1.83 3.95
N THR A 107 -16.07 -1.61 2.76
CA THR A 107 -15.26 -2.63 2.07
C THR A 107 -14.02 -3.02 2.87
N PHE A 108 -13.30 -2.05 3.44
CA PHE A 108 -12.11 -2.31 4.27
C PHE A 108 -12.45 -2.88 5.65
N LEU A 109 -13.60 -2.52 6.25
CA LEU A 109 -13.96 -2.94 7.61
C LEU A 109 -14.79 -4.22 7.68
N ARG A 110 -15.77 -4.36 6.78
CA ARG A 110 -16.81 -5.41 6.81
C ARG A 110 -16.71 -6.37 5.64
N GLY A 111 -16.34 -5.85 4.47
CA GLY A 111 -16.16 -6.67 3.25
C GLY A 111 -15.02 -7.67 3.37
N GLY A 112 -14.04 -7.41 4.26
CA GLY A 112 -12.99 -8.34 4.66
C GLY A 112 -12.02 -8.75 3.56
N ARG A 113 -12.13 -8.11 2.39
CA ARG A 113 -11.37 -8.46 1.20
C ARG A 113 -10.41 -7.38 0.75
N CYS A 114 -10.59 -6.10 1.09
CA CYS A 114 -9.60 -5.08 0.76
C CYS A 114 -8.63 -4.86 1.91
N VAL A 115 -7.35 -4.73 1.58
CA VAL A 115 -6.27 -4.41 2.51
C VAL A 115 -5.30 -3.45 1.84
N VAL A 116 -4.44 -2.83 2.63
CA VAL A 116 -3.30 -2.09 2.10
C VAL A 116 -2.05 -2.88 2.42
N TYR A 117 -1.29 -3.24 1.40
CA TYR A 117 -0.01 -3.90 1.55
C TYR A 117 1.12 -2.88 1.57
N GLN A 118 2.10 -3.13 2.44
CA GLN A 118 3.43 -2.56 2.36
C GLN A 118 4.41 -3.70 2.12
N LEU A 119 5.14 -3.65 1.01
CA LEU A 119 6.13 -4.65 0.64
C LEU A 119 7.51 -4.01 0.63
N GLN A 120 8.43 -4.56 1.41
CA GLN A 120 9.85 -4.27 1.28
C GLN A 120 10.46 -5.18 0.22
N LEU A 121 11.04 -4.61 -0.83
CA LEU A 121 11.64 -5.35 -1.94
C LEU A 121 13.08 -4.90 -2.16
N ALA A 122 13.99 -5.85 -2.37
CA ALA A 122 15.39 -5.59 -2.62
C ALA A 122 15.95 -6.51 -3.72
N LYS A 123 17.17 -6.25 -4.18
CA LYS A 123 17.89 -7.16 -5.09
C LYS A 123 18.61 -8.29 -4.36
N HIS A 124 18.99 -8.09 -3.09
CA HIS A 124 19.78 -9.03 -2.29
C HIS A 124 19.08 -9.42 -0.99
N VAL A 125 19.32 -10.66 -0.55
CA VAL A 125 18.70 -11.24 0.65
C VAL A 125 19.14 -10.59 1.97
N GLU A 126 20.30 -9.92 1.96
CA GLU A 126 20.85 -9.24 3.14
C GLU A 126 20.45 -7.76 3.22
N ALA A 127 19.64 -7.23 2.29
CA ALA A 127 19.33 -5.81 2.21
C ALA A 127 18.56 -5.24 3.43
N VAL A 128 18.02 -6.11 4.28
CA VAL A 128 17.39 -5.75 5.55
C VAL A 128 17.96 -6.58 6.70
N PRO A 129 18.00 -6.04 7.94
CA PRO A 129 18.39 -6.81 9.11
C PRO A 129 17.54 -8.07 9.31
N ILE A 130 18.13 -9.11 9.92
CA ILE A 130 17.47 -10.40 10.20
C ILE A 130 16.23 -10.24 11.09
N THR A 131 16.22 -9.25 11.99
CA THR A 131 15.07 -8.93 12.83
C THR A 131 14.39 -7.65 12.35
N ARG A 132 13.09 -7.54 12.64
CA ARG A 132 12.25 -6.40 12.23
C ARG A 132 12.32 -5.20 13.17
N ASP A 133 13.17 -5.22 14.19
CA ASP A 133 13.19 -4.19 15.24
C ASP A 133 13.48 -2.79 14.67
N TYR A 134 14.23 -2.72 13.56
CA TYR A 134 14.52 -1.47 12.86
C TYR A 134 13.28 -0.76 12.27
N LEU A 135 12.16 -1.47 12.09
CA LEU A 135 10.89 -0.90 11.60
C LEU A 135 10.12 -0.15 12.70
N TYR A 136 10.35 -0.49 13.96
CA TYR A 136 9.54 -0.03 15.10
C TYR A 136 10.34 0.76 16.13
N ARG A 137 11.52 1.28 15.76
CA ARG A 137 12.30 2.17 16.63
C ARG A 137 11.55 3.48 16.86
N ASP A 138 11.67 4.01 18.07
CA ASP A 138 11.07 5.29 18.42
C ASP A 138 11.66 6.41 17.53
N ALA A 139 10.82 7.34 17.09
CA ALA A 139 11.20 8.43 16.17
C ALA A 139 12.32 9.36 16.70
N GLY A 140 12.73 9.23 17.97
CA GLY A 140 13.89 9.90 18.57
C GLY A 140 15.23 9.20 18.31
N GLU A 141 15.22 7.97 17.82
CA GLU A 141 16.40 7.17 17.46
C GLU A 141 16.65 7.24 15.94
N THR A 142 16.83 8.44 15.39
CA THR A 142 17.23 8.62 13.98
C THR A 142 18.69 8.22 13.77
N GLY A 143 18.97 6.92 13.88
CA GLY A 143 20.14 6.31 13.26
C GLY A 143 19.78 5.93 11.81
N THR A 144 20.74 6.05 10.89
CA THR A 144 20.63 5.42 9.56
C THR A 144 20.23 3.95 9.74
N ILE A 145 19.21 3.48 8.99
CA ILE A 145 18.96 2.05 8.86
C ILE A 145 20.29 1.46 8.37
N PRO A 146 20.93 0.57 9.14
CA PRO A 146 22.10 -0.11 8.63
C PRO A 146 21.60 -0.99 7.49
N VAL A 147 21.74 -0.51 6.27
CA VAL A 147 21.78 -1.38 5.10
C VAL A 147 22.93 -2.33 5.41
N ALA A 148 22.66 -3.64 5.45
CA ALA A 148 23.75 -4.57 5.68
C ALA A 148 24.77 -4.29 4.58
N ALA A 149 25.97 -3.87 4.97
CA ALA A 149 27.07 -3.76 4.03
C ALA A 149 27.18 -5.13 3.38
N ALA A 150 27.01 -5.20 2.06
CA ALA A 150 27.07 -6.46 1.32
C ALA A 150 28.29 -7.23 1.84
N ALA A 151 28.06 -8.43 2.37
CA ALA A 151 29.11 -9.19 3.02
C ALA A 151 30.33 -9.31 2.09
N GLN A 152 31.35 -8.48 2.32
CA GLN A 152 32.64 -8.59 1.65
C GLN A 152 33.37 -9.79 2.26
N HIS A 153 32.91 -11.01 1.99
CA HIS A 153 33.62 -12.29 2.16
C HIS A 153 32.61 -13.41 1.85
N ARG A 154 32.81 -14.28 0.86
CA ARG A 154 34.03 -15.04 0.55
C ARG A 154 34.22 -15.24 -0.96
N ALA A 155 35.25 -14.61 -1.49
CA ALA A 155 36.03 -15.14 -2.60
C ALA A 155 37.44 -15.37 -2.06
N ALA A 156 37.63 -16.51 -1.39
CA ALA A 156 38.92 -17.12 -1.12
C ALA A 156 38.64 -18.61 -0.87
N GLU A 157 39.32 -19.42 -1.68
CA GLU A 157 39.45 -20.88 -1.74
C GLU A 157 39.14 -21.69 -0.47
#